data_AF-A0A1X7SM46-F1
#
_entry.id   AF-A0A1X7SM46-F1
#
_cell.length_a   1.000
_cell.length_b   1.000
_cell.length_c   1.000
_cell.angle_alpha   90.00
_cell.angle_beta   90.00
_cell.angle_gamma   90.00
#
_symmetry.space_group_name_H-M   'P 1'
#
loop_
_entity.id
_entity.type
_entity.pdbx_description
1 polymer ?
#
loop_
_entity_poly.entity_id
_entity_poly.type
_entity_poly.pdbx_seq_one_letter_code
_entity_poly.pdbx_strand_id
1 'polypeptide(L)'
;MMRHSSNPAHINTKKAKKIRPQASWFARLAVLEARASKRASLIWMFYLPVIFFVYGFVLGTTYLQQDSALFVLSGFCVYSVASALFMFPVLQNYYIKALEVYRYEKADGAGRAQDLVFQGFFRFSTMAIIPVVFSAGVLYLLTVKMEFWDGMVFLDLAIINMALNQTWIALLTFVLCAFPNYSARLSPMISSVAGFSSGFFVPRDETEWYYRWIFYINPN
;
A
#
# COMPACT_ATOMS: atom_id res chain seq x y z
N MET A 1 -49.36 19.36 59.81
CA MET A 1 -48.24 18.51 59.37
C MET A 1 -48.52 18.07 57.94
N MET A 2 -47.76 18.61 56.98
CA MET A 2 -47.88 18.31 55.54
C MET A 2 -47.39 16.88 55.25
N ARG A 3 -48.18 16.07 54.54
CA ARG A 3 -47.70 14.84 53.89
C ARG A 3 -47.66 15.06 52.39
N HIS A 4 -46.49 15.46 51.89
CA HIS A 4 -46.10 15.24 50.50
C HIS A 4 -45.17 14.01 50.48
N SER A 5 -45.59 12.96 49.78
CA SER A 5 -44.67 11.96 49.25
C SER A 5 -45.27 11.42 47.97
N SER A 6 -44.97 12.12 46.89
CA SER A 6 -45.25 11.71 45.53
C SER A 6 -44.32 10.56 45.14
N ASN A 7 -44.95 9.46 44.77
CA ASN A 7 -44.42 8.25 44.14
C ASN A 7 -43.26 8.56 43.15
N PRO A 8 -42.07 7.95 43.26
CA PRO A 8 -41.02 8.13 42.25
C PRO A 8 -41.42 7.38 40.98
N ALA A 9 -41.65 8.15 39.91
CA ALA A 9 -41.90 7.65 38.58
C ALA A 9 -40.80 6.66 38.15
N HIS A 10 -41.22 5.47 37.71
CA HIS A 10 -40.39 4.56 36.94
C HIS A 10 -39.81 5.31 35.73
N ILE A 11 -38.53 5.71 35.83
CA ILE A 11 -37.77 6.24 34.70
C ILE A 11 -37.55 5.06 33.76
N ASN A 12 -38.43 4.98 32.76
CA ASN A 12 -38.35 4.03 31.68
C ASN A 12 -37.15 4.43 30.80
N THR A 13 -35.95 3.96 31.16
CA THR A 13 -34.71 4.15 30.40
C THR A 13 -34.70 3.26 29.16
N LYS A 14 -35.72 3.38 28.31
CA LYS A 14 -35.55 3.08 26.89
C LYS A 14 -34.65 4.18 26.33
N LYS A 15 -33.33 3.97 26.46
CA LYS A 15 -32.31 4.71 25.72
C LYS A 15 -32.76 4.70 24.26
N ALA A 16 -33.30 5.82 23.81
CA ALA A 16 -33.55 6.08 22.41
C ALA A 16 -32.20 5.88 21.72
N LYS A 17 -32.04 4.73 21.04
CA LYS A 17 -30.90 4.47 20.18
C LYS A 17 -31.04 5.49 19.06
N LYS A 18 -30.44 6.66 19.25
CA LYS A 18 -30.46 7.78 18.32
C LYS A 18 -29.89 7.21 17.02
N ILE A 19 -30.76 6.89 16.06
CA ILE A 19 -30.37 6.42 14.75
C ILE A 19 -29.66 7.61 14.13
N ARG A 20 -28.34 7.66 14.28
CA ARG A 20 -27.52 8.68 13.63
C ARG A 20 -27.72 8.45 12.13
N PRO A 21 -28.06 9.50 11.35
CA PRO A 21 -28.14 9.35 9.90
C PRO A 21 -26.82 8.74 9.42
N GLN A 22 -26.91 7.65 8.65
CA GLN A 22 -25.71 7.01 8.11
C GLN A 22 -25.03 8.03 7.19
N ALA A 23 -23.89 8.56 7.64
CA ALA A 23 -23.04 9.40 6.80
C ALA A 23 -22.69 8.65 5.51
N SER A 24 -22.58 9.36 4.39
CA SER A 24 -22.19 8.75 3.11
C SER A 24 -20.83 8.05 3.24
N TRP A 25 -20.59 6.99 2.45
CA TRP A 25 -19.36 6.21 2.54
C TRP A 25 -18.11 7.08 2.33
N PHE A 26 -18.11 7.97 1.34
CA PHE A 26 -17.03 8.94 1.12
C PHE A 26 -16.79 9.87 2.31
N ALA A 27 -17.85 10.36 2.96
CA ALA A 27 -17.71 11.21 4.14
C ALA A 27 -17.06 10.44 5.30
N ARG A 28 -17.35 9.14 5.46
CA ARG A 28 -16.71 8.29 6.47
C ARG A 28 -15.22 8.10 6.19
N LEU A 29 -14.85 7.80 4.94
CA LEU A 29 -13.46 7.68 4.53
C LEU A 29 -12.69 9.00 4.77
N ALA A 30 -13.27 10.14 4.39
CA ALA A 30 -12.64 11.45 4.59
C ALA A 30 -12.45 11.81 6.07
N VAL A 31 -13.40 11.44 6.94
CA VAL A 31 -13.28 11.68 8.39
C VAL A 31 -12.20 10.80 9.02
N LEU A 32 -12.15 9.52 8.66
CA LEU A 32 -11.11 8.62 9.13
C LEU A 32 -9.74 9.10 8.60
N GLU A 33 -9.69 9.68 7.40
CA GLU A 33 -8.48 10.25 6.82
C GLU A 33 -8.00 11.47 7.58
N ALA A 34 -8.90 12.41 7.85
CA ALA A 34 -8.59 13.58 8.66
C ALA A 34 -8.10 13.21 10.08
N ARG A 35 -8.56 12.09 10.64
CA ARG A 35 -8.14 11.60 11.96
C ARG A 35 -6.79 10.87 11.91
N ALA A 36 -6.59 9.98 10.94
CA ALA A 36 -5.36 9.20 10.79
C ALA A 36 -4.19 10.06 10.27
N SER A 37 -4.47 11.07 9.44
CA SER A 37 -3.45 11.93 8.81
C SER A 37 -3.03 13.15 9.65
N LYS A 38 -3.71 13.44 10.76
CA LYS A 38 -3.55 14.65 11.60
C LYS A 38 -2.12 14.94 12.12
N ARG A 39 -1.18 14.01 11.94
CA ARG A 39 0.25 14.12 12.25
C ARG A 39 1.14 13.45 11.19
N ALA A 40 0.80 13.55 9.91
CA ALA A 40 1.76 13.18 8.87
C ALA A 40 2.85 14.26 8.83
N SER A 41 4.03 13.95 9.38
CA SER A 41 5.21 14.82 9.27
C SER A 41 5.53 15.05 7.79
N LEU A 42 5.95 16.27 7.42
CA LEU A 42 6.46 16.62 6.08
C LEU A 42 7.46 15.59 5.54
N ILE A 43 8.23 14.98 6.43
CA ILE A 43 9.16 13.89 6.11
C ILE A 43 8.47 12.74 5.38
N TRP A 44 7.28 12.31 5.82
CA TRP A 44 6.54 11.22 5.17
C TRP A 44 5.95 11.60 3.83
N MET A 45 5.75 12.90 3.58
CA MET A 45 5.26 13.42 2.29
C MET A 45 6.35 13.35 1.22
N PHE A 46 7.61 13.63 1.59
CA PHE A 46 8.76 13.58 0.68
C PHE A 46 9.46 12.22 0.64
N TYR A 47 9.25 11.37 1.63
CA TYR A 47 9.93 10.07 1.74
C TYR A 47 9.75 9.20 0.49
N LEU A 48 8.50 8.99 0.04
CA LEU A 48 8.21 8.13 -1.11
C LEU A 48 8.82 8.67 -2.43
N PRO A 49 8.62 9.94 -2.81
CA PRO A 49 9.30 10.50 -3.98
C PRO A 49 10.83 10.35 -3.94
N VAL A 50 11.46 10.67 -2.80
CA VAL A 50 12.92 10.65 -2.67
C VAL A 50 13.46 9.22 -2.77
N ILE A 51 12.87 8.26 -2.04
CA ILE A 51 13.38 6.89 -2.05
C ILE A 51 13.15 6.21 -3.41
N PHE A 52 12.02 6.49 -4.07
CA PHE A 52 11.73 5.98 -5.41
C PHE A 52 12.69 6.58 -6.44
N PHE A 53 13.03 7.86 -6.33
CA PHE A 53 14.02 8.51 -7.19
C PHE A 53 15.42 7.91 -7.00
N VAL A 54 15.92 7.90 -5.76
CA VAL A 54 17.26 7.36 -5.45
C VAL A 54 17.38 5.93 -5.94
N TYR A 55 16.34 5.12 -5.73
CA TYR A 55 16.35 3.74 -6.14
C TYR A 55 16.26 3.54 -7.65
N GLY A 56 15.38 4.28 -8.34
CA GLY A 56 15.30 4.27 -9.80
C GLY A 56 16.60 4.72 -10.46
N PHE A 57 17.28 5.72 -9.86
CA PHE A 57 18.59 6.17 -10.32
C PHE A 57 19.67 5.09 -10.15
N VAL A 58 19.77 4.48 -8.96
CA VAL A 58 20.75 3.41 -8.69
C VAL A 58 20.53 2.18 -9.57
N LEU A 59 19.27 1.80 -9.81
CA LEU A 59 18.96 0.73 -10.75
C LEU A 59 19.27 1.14 -12.20
N GLY A 60 18.92 2.36 -12.59
CA GLY A 60 19.24 2.88 -13.91
C GLY A 60 20.73 2.87 -14.22
N THR A 61 21.58 3.23 -13.25
CA THR A 61 23.04 3.20 -13.42
C THR A 61 23.64 1.81 -13.38
N THR A 62 23.02 0.84 -12.69
CA THR A 62 23.48 -0.56 -12.70
C THR A 62 23.13 -1.27 -14.01
N TYR A 63 21.98 -0.93 -14.61
CA TYR A 63 21.55 -1.44 -15.92
C TYR A 63 21.79 -0.41 -17.03
N LEU A 64 22.86 0.38 -16.95
CA LEU A 64 23.11 1.49 -17.86
C LEU A 64 23.20 1.01 -19.31
N GLN A 65 22.40 1.60 -20.20
CA GLN A 65 22.47 1.42 -21.66
C GLN A 65 22.53 -0.05 -22.11
N GLN A 66 21.64 -0.88 -21.61
CA GLN A 66 21.60 -2.32 -21.94
C GLN A 66 20.96 -2.57 -23.30
N ASP A 67 21.56 -3.50 -24.05
CA ASP A 67 21.05 -3.96 -25.36
C ASP A 67 20.01 -5.08 -25.21
N SER A 68 20.07 -5.83 -24.12
CA SER A 68 19.16 -6.96 -23.89
C SER A 68 17.86 -6.49 -23.26
N ALA A 69 16.75 -6.63 -24.00
CA ALA A 69 15.41 -6.35 -23.50
C ALA A 69 15.07 -7.13 -22.21
N LEU A 70 15.64 -8.32 -22.04
CA LEU A 70 15.44 -9.14 -20.83
C LEU A 70 16.11 -8.50 -19.60
N PHE A 71 17.30 -7.92 -19.77
CA PHE A 71 17.98 -7.17 -18.70
C PHE A 71 17.26 -5.86 -18.38
N VAL A 72 16.78 -5.14 -19.39
CA VAL A 72 15.94 -3.94 -19.21
C VAL A 72 14.71 -4.28 -18.36
N LEU A 73 13.97 -5.31 -18.76
CA LEU A 73 12.76 -5.77 -18.07
C LEU A 73 13.06 -6.18 -16.61
N SER A 74 14.18 -6.88 -16.39
CA SER A 74 14.60 -7.30 -15.05
C SER A 74 14.86 -6.11 -14.11
N GLY A 75 15.43 -5.01 -14.62
CA GLY A 75 15.62 -3.78 -13.86
C GLY A 75 14.29 -3.20 -13.36
N PHE A 76 13.24 -3.23 -14.18
CA PHE A 76 11.89 -2.79 -13.80
C PHE A 76 11.19 -3.76 -12.82
N CYS A 77 11.39 -5.07 -12.97
CA CYS A 77 10.85 -6.06 -12.02
C CYS A 77 11.53 -5.94 -10.64
N VAL A 78 12.86 -5.80 -10.60
CA VAL A 78 13.63 -5.55 -9.36
C VAL A 78 13.19 -4.24 -8.73
N TYR A 79 12.96 -3.21 -9.55
CA TYR A 79 12.42 -1.94 -9.11
C TYR A 79 11.11 -2.11 -8.33
N SER A 80 10.16 -2.86 -8.90
CA SER A 80 8.84 -3.11 -8.31
C SER A 80 8.91 -3.83 -6.96
N VAL A 81 9.72 -4.88 -6.83
CA VAL A 81 9.88 -5.65 -5.57
C VAL A 81 10.40 -4.78 -4.43
N ALA A 82 11.46 -4.01 -4.68
CA ALA A 82 12.08 -3.19 -3.66
C ALA A 82 11.29 -1.91 -3.36
N SER A 83 10.53 -1.39 -4.33
CA SER A 83 9.57 -0.31 -4.07
C SER A 83 8.56 -0.70 -2.98
N ALA A 84 8.15 -1.97 -2.92
CA ALA A 84 7.27 -2.48 -1.87
C ALA A 84 7.94 -2.46 -0.47
N LEU A 85 9.22 -2.81 -0.39
CA LEU A 85 9.99 -2.72 0.86
C LEU A 85 10.06 -1.28 1.37
N PHE A 86 10.28 -0.32 0.48
CA PHE A 86 10.35 1.09 0.85
C PHE A 86 8.98 1.69 1.19
N MET A 87 7.90 1.21 0.58
CA MET A 87 6.55 1.63 0.93
C MET A 87 6.11 1.16 2.33
N PHE A 88 6.56 -0.03 2.75
CA PHE A 88 6.07 -0.69 3.95
C PHE A 88 6.13 0.17 5.24
N PRO A 89 7.24 0.85 5.60
CA PRO A 89 7.28 1.69 6.80
C PRO A 89 6.25 2.83 6.80
N VAL A 90 5.95 3.39 5.63
CA VAL A 90 4.95 4.46 5.49
C VAL A 90 3.55 3.90 5.71
N LEU A 91 3.25 2.76 5.08
CA LEU A 91 1.98 2.04 5.25
C LEU A 91 1.80 1.64 6.71
N GLN A 92 2.81 1.03 7.33
CA GLN A 92 2.74 0.57 8.71
C GLN A 92 2.46 1.72 9.69
N ASN A 93 3.16 2.86 9.55
CA ASN A 93 2.96 4.02 10.41
C ASN A 93 1.54 4.61 10.30
N TYR A 94 0.95 4.56 9.12
CA TYR A 94 -0.44 4.96 8.93
C TYR A 94 -1.41 3.94 9.53
N TYR A 95 -1.25 2.65 9.19
CA TYR A 95 -2.18 1.61 9.60
C TYR A 95 -2.18 1.37 11.10
N ILE A 96 -1.06 1.56 11.82
CA ILE A 96 -1.06 1.52 13.29
C ILE A 96 -2.03 2.55 13.87
N LYS A 97 -1.96 3.81 13.39
CA LYS A 97 -2.85 4.90 13.84
C LYS A 97 -4.29 4.67 13.39
N ALA A 98 -4.48 4.24 12.15
CA ALA A 98 -5.80 4.01 11.59
C ALA A 98 -6.52 2.82 12.26
N LEU A 99 -5.77 1.76 12.63
CA LEU A 99 -6.29 0.64 13.43
C LEU A 99 -6.68 1.07 14.84
N GLU A 100 -5.94 1.98 15.46
CA GLU A 100 -6.28 2.55 16.77
C GLU A 100 -7.58 3.34 16.71
N VAL A 101 -7.72 4.25 15.74
CA VAL A 101 -8.98 5.00 15.50
C VAL A 101 -10.14 4.03 15.22
N TYR A 102 -9.92 3.02 14.40
CA TYR A 102 -10.92 1.99 14.11
C TYR A 102 -11.35 1.23 15.37
N ARG A 103 -10.44 0.89 16.29
CA ARG A 103 -10.78 0.21 17.55
C ARG A 103 -11.71 1.06 18.41
N TYR A 104 -11.45 2.36 18.52
CA TYR A 104 -12.33 3.28 19.23
C TYR A 104 -13.70 3.40 18.56
N GLU A 105 -13.74 3.57 17.23
CA GLU A 105 -15.01 3.65 16.50
C GLU A 105 -15.81 2.35 16.56
N LYS A 106 -15.13 1.20 16.58
CA LYS A 106 -15.78 -0.11 16.75
C LYS A 106 -16.39 -0.26 18.14
N ALA A 107 -15.72 0.22 19.19
CA ALA A 107 -16.27 0.24 20.55
C ALA A 107 -17.54 1.11 20.64
N ASP A 108 -17.58 2.21 19.87
CA ASP A 108 -18.75 3.11 19.76
C ASP A 108 -19.86 2.57 18.82
N GLY A 109 -19.67 1.39 18.23
CA GLY A 109 -20.63 0.77 17.30
C GLY A 109 -20.69 1.41 15.91
N ALA A 110 -19.71 2.25 15.55
CA ALA A 110 -19.65 2.97 14.27
C ALA A 110 -18.55 2.44 13.32
N GLY A 111 -17.52 1.76 13.85
CA GLY A 111 -16.34 1.35 13.10
C GLY A 111 -16.60 0.22 12.10
N ARG A 112 -16.21 0.44 10.83
CA ARG A 112 -16.31 -0.54 9.74
C ARG A 112 -14.92 -0.92 9.23
N ALA A 113 -14.61 -2.21 9.20
CA ALA A 113 -13.29 -2.69 8.75
C ALA A 113 -13.02 -2.39 7.27
N GLN A 114 -14.08 -2.43 6.44
CA GLN A 114 -13.99 -2.10 5.02
C GLN A 114 -13.53 -0.65 4.80
N ASP A 115 -14.05 0.30 5.58
CA ASP A 115 -13.70 1.72 5.45
C ASP A 115 -12.20 1.93 5.72
N LEU A 116 -11.64 1.24 6.74
CA LEU A 116 -10.20 1.25 7.04
C LEU A 116 -9.34 0.71 5.89
N VAL A 117 -9.73 -0.44 5.32
CA VAL A 117 -8.97 -1.11 4.25
C VAL A 117 -8.98 -0.24 2.99
N PHE A 118 -10.17 0.16 2.52
CA PHE A 118 -10.32 0.94 1.29
C PHE A 118 -9.62 2.28 1.37
N GLN A 119 -9.74 2.98 2.49
CA GLN A 119 -9.11 4.28 2.64
C GLN A 119 -7.59 4.21 2.59
N GLY A 120 -6.98 3.27 3.33
CA GLY A 120 -5.54 3.13 3.31
C GLY A 120 -5.04 2.72 1.92
N PHE A 121 -5.74 1.81 1.24
CA PHE A 121 -5.45 1.49 -0.16
C PHE A 121 -5.50 2.75 -1.05
N PHE A 122 -6.63 3.45 -1.12
CA PHE A 122 -6.77 4.64 -1.98
C PHE A 122 -5.75 5.74 -1.67
N ARG A 123 -5.46 5.99 -0.39
CA ARG A 123 -4.44 6.97 0.02
C ARG A 123 -3.07 6.61 -0.56
N PHE A 124 -2.61 5.39 -0.33
CA PHE A 124 -1.28 5.00 -0.79
C PHE A 124 -1.21 4.82 -2.30
N SER A 125 -2.27 4.29 -2.90
CA SER A 125 -2.41 4.18 -4.35
C SER A 125 -2.22 5.52 -5.02
N THR A 126 -2.90 6.57 -4.55
CA THR A 126 -2.81 7.92 -5.12
C THR A 126 -1.47 8.59 -4.84
N MET A 127 -0.91 8.41 -3.64
CA MET A 127 0.41 8.95 -3.28
C MET A 127 1.56 8.33 -4.08
N ALA A 128 1.42 7.08 -4.53
CA ALA A 128 2.46 6.35 -5.24
C ALA A 128 2.51 6.64 -6.75
N ILE A 129 1.43 7.15 -7.38
CA ILE A 129 1.37 7.36 -8.84
C ILE A 129 2.53 8.23 -9.34
N ILE A 130 2.69 9.43 -8.77
CA ILE A 130 3.71 10.39 -9.24
C ILE A 130 5.13 9.83 -9.00
N PRO A 131 5.49 9.34 -7.80
CA PRO A 131 6.79 8.70 -7.57
C PRO A 131 7.11 7.54 -8.51
N VAL A 132 6.14 6.66 -8.77
CA VAL A 132 6.31 5.48 -9.65
C VAL A 132 6.56 5.92 -11.08
N VAL A 133 5.71 6.79 -11.63
CA VAL A 133 5.83 7.26 -13.02
C VAL A 133 7.15 8.01 -13.22
N PHE A 134 7.50 8.90 -12.29
CA PHE A 134 8.74 9.66 -12.36
C PHE A 134 9.97 8.74 -12.32
N SER A 135 9.98 7.77 -11.41
CA SER A 135 11.08 6.82 -11.27
C SER A 135 11.18 5.85 -12.45
N ALA A 136 10.05 5.38 -12.99
CA ALA A 136 10.02 4.61 -14.23
C ALA A 136 10.61 5.41 -15.40
N GLY A 137 10.36 6.72 -15.44
CA GLY A 137 11.00 7.64 -16.39
C GLY A 137 12.51 7.65 -16.23
N VAL A 138 13.02 7.91 -15.02
CA VAL A 138 14.46 7.91 -14.74
C VAL A 138 15.10 6.57 -15.12
N LEU A 139 14.48 5.46 -14.74
CA LEU A 139 14.96 4.11 -15.05
C LEU A 139 15.00 3.88 -16.56
N TYR A 140 13.94 4.23 -17.28
CA TYR A 140 13.88 4.11 -18.74
C TYR A 140 14.99 4.90 -19.45
N LEU A 141 15.18 6.17 -19.05
CA LEU A 141 16.18 7.07 -19.64
C LEU A 141 17.61 6.57 -19.43
N LEU A 142 17.88 5.91 -18.30
CA LEU A 142 19.22 5.41 -17.97
C LEU A 142 19.47 4.01 -18.54
N THR A 143 18.45 3.16 -18.53
CA THR A 143 18.59 1.74 -18.90
C THR A 143 18.50 1.51 -20.40
N VAL A 144 17.64 2.23 -21.11
CA VAL A 144 17.46 2.07 -22.56
C VAL A 144 18.39 3.00 -23.31
N LYS A 145 19.12 2.49 -24.30
CA LYS A 145 19.95 3.33 -25.18
C LYS A 145 19.09 4.36 -25.93
N MET A 146 19.61 5.56 -26.07
CA MET A 146 18.94 6.71 -26.70
C MET A 146 18.38 6.39 -28.09
N GLU A 147 19.08 5.55 -28.86
CA GLU A 147 18.71 5.17 -30.23
C GLU A 147 17.48 4.25 -30.29
N PHE A 148 17.12 3.60 -29.19
CA PHE A 148 15.97 2.69 -29.07
C PHE A 148 14.84 3.29 -28.22
N TRP A 149 14.84 4.60 -28.01
CA TRP A 149 13.78 5.26 -27.25
C TRP A 149 12.48 5.28 -28.05
N ASP A 150 11.43 4.76 -27.42
CA ASP A 150 10.08 4.71 -27.93
C ASP A 150 9.11 5.08 -26.79
N GLY A 151 8.31 6.11 -27.03
CA GLY A 151 7.32 6.60 -26.07
C GLY A 151 6.23 5.58 -25.75
N MET A 152 5.90 4.68 -26.69
CA MET A 152 4.90 3.62 -26.45
C MET A 152 5.47 2.54 -25.52
N VAL A 153 6.72 2.15 -25.73
CA VAL A 153 7.42 1.21 -24.84
C VAL A 153 7.57 1.79 -23.44
N PHE A 154 7.90 3.08 -23.34
CA PHE A 154 7.91 3.78 -22.06
C PHE A 154 6.55 3.76 -21.37
N LEU A 155 5.47 4.04 -22.11
CA LEU A 155 4.11 4.03 -21.56
C LEU A 155 3.72 2.65 -21.04
N ASP A 156 4.01 1.59 -21.79
CA ASP A 156 3.74 0.22 -21.37
C ASP A 156 4.50 -0.14 -20.09
N LEU A 157 5.80 0.21 -20.03
CA LEU A 157 6.61 0.00 -18.83
C LEU A 157 6.08 0.79 -17.63
N ALA A 158 5.64 2.03 -17.83
CA ALA A 158 5.05 2.85 -16.78
C ALA A 158 3.73 2.27 -16.27
N ILE A 159 2.87 1.77 -17.16
CA ILE A 159 1.60 1.12 -16.81
C ILE A 159 1.86 -0.17 -16.02
N ILE A 160 2.79 -1.02 -16.49
CA ILE A 160 3.14 -2.28 -15.80
C ILE A 160 3.69 -1.99 -14.40
N ASN A 161 4.66 -1.07 -14.26
CA ASN A 161 5.19 -0.72 -12.94
C ASN A 161 4.12 -0.14 -12.02
N MET A 162 3.20 0.67 -12.57
CA MET A 162 2.08 1.17 -11.79
C MET A 162 1.18 0.03 -11.33
N ALA A 163 0.79 -0.90 -12.21
CA ALA A 163 -0.03 -2.05 -11.84
C ALA A 163 0.63 -2.94 -10.78
N LEU A 164 1.92 -3.22 -10.93
CA LEU A 164 2.72 -3.96 -9.95
C LEU A 164 2.76 -3.23 -8.60
N ASN A 165 3.01 -1.92 -8.62
CA ASN A 165 3.04 -1.10 -7.42
C ASN A 165 1.68 -1.10 -6.67
N GLN A 166 0.57 -0.97 -7.40
CA GLN A 166 -0.77 -1.03 -6.82
C GLN A 166 -1.07 -2.42 -6.22
N THR A 167 -0.62 -3.49 -6.88
CA THR A 167 -0.75 -4.86 -6.39
C THR A 167 0.01 -5.04 -5.08
N TRP A 168 1.23 -4.50 -5.00
CA TRP A 168 2.02 -4.49 -3.77
C TRP A 168 1.36 -3.70 -2.65
N ILE A 169 0.78 -2.52 -2.92
CA ILE A 169 0.03 -1.75 -1.92
C ILE A 169 -1.14 -2.58 -1.38
N ALA A 170 -1.92 -3.23 -2.25
CA ALA A 170 -3.02 -4.09 -1.83
C ALA A 170 -2.56 -5.26 -0.94
N LEU A 171 -1.47 -5.93 -1.32
CA LEU A 171 -0.90 -7.05 -0.56
C LEU A 171 -0.37 -6.59 0.81
N LEU A 172 0.34 -5.47 0.87
CA LEU A 172 0.85 -4.91 2.12
C LEU A 172 -0.27 -4.44 3.04
N THR A 173 -1.31 -3.80 2.49
CA THR A 173 -2.55 -3.48 3.21
C THR A 173 -3.19 -4.73 3.81
N PHE A 174 -3.30 -5.81 3.03
CA PHE A 174 -3.82 -7.09 3.54
C PHE A 174 -2.98 -7.60 4.71
N VAL A 175 -1.65 -7.67 4.57
CA VAL A 175 -0.74 -8.15 5.62
C VAL A 175 -0.85 -7.30 6.88
N LEU A 176 -0.92 -5.98 6.74
CA LEU A 176 -1.04 -5.04 7.86
C LEU A 176 -2.37 -5.16 8.59
N CYS A 177 -3.47 -5.37 7.87
CA CYS A 177 -4.79 -5.52 8.47
C CYS A 177 -5.02 -6.91 9.07
N ALA A 178 -4.53 -7.97 8.42
CA ALA A 178 -4.69 -9.36 8.87
C ALA A 178 -3.73 -9.73 10.01
N PHE A 179 -2.48 -9.24 9.95
CA PHE A 179 -1.42 -9.61 10.89
C PHE A 179 -0.70 -8.37 11.45
N PRO A 180 -1.40 -7.43 12.13
CA PRO A 180 -0.82 -6.16 12.55
C PRO A 180 0.42 -6.31 13.43
N ASN A 181 0.46 -7.32 14.30
CA ASN A 181 1.58 -7.59 15.22
C ASN A 181 2.81 -8.23 14.55
N TYR A 182 2.63 -8.87 13.39
CA TYR A 182 3.69 -9.60 12.68
C TYR A 182 4.05 -8.97 11.33
N SER A 183 3.31 -7.95 10.90
CA SER A 183 3.45 -7.28 9.60
C SER A 183 4.88 -6.84 9.30
N ALA A 184 5.61 -6.32 10.30
CA ALA A 184 7.00 -5.89 10.18
C ALA A 184 7.97 -7.02 9.80
N ARG A 185 7.64 -8.27 10.15
CA ARG A 185 8.44 -9.46 9.80
C ARG A 185 7.93 -10.10 8.52
N LEU A 186 6.61 -10.17 8.33
CA LEU A 186 5.99 -10.82 7.17
C LEU A 186 6.23 -10.04 5.88
N SER A 187 6.16 -8.71 5.91
CA SER A 187 6.35 -7.87 4.72
C SER A 187 7.70 -8.08 4.03
N PRO A 188 8.86 -7.97 4.73
CA PRO A 188 10.14 -8.23 4.08
C PRO A 188 10.28 -9.69 3.62
N MET A 189 9.77 -10.66 4.36
CA MET A 189 9.79 -12.07 3.94
C MET A 189 9.02 -12.29 2.63
N ILE A 190 7.81 -11.75 2.52
CA ILE A 190 6.98 -11.86 1.31
C ILE A 190 7.68 -11.19 0.12
N SER A 191 8.25 -9.99 0.33
CA SER A 191 9.00 -9.29 -0.70
C SER A 191 10.25 -10.06 -1.15
N SER A 192 11.01 -10.65 -0.22
CA SER A 192 12.17 -11.48 -0.57
C SER A 192 11.76 -12.71 -1.37
N VAL A 193 10.73 -13.44 -0.96
CA VAL A 193 10.22 -14.62 -1.69
C VAL A 193 9.75 -14.22 -3.09
N ALA A 194 9.02 -13.11 -3.22
CA ALA A 194 8.59 -12.58 -4.52
C ALA A 194 9.78 -12.15 -5.39
N GLY A 195 10.82 -11.58 -4.81
CA GLY A 195 12.06 -11.27 -5.53
C GLY A 195 12.74 -12.52 -6.10
N PHE A 196 12.89 -13.57 -5.29
CA PHE A 196 13.51 -14.84 -5.72
C PHE A 196 12.67 -15.61 -6.74
N SER A 197 11.35 -15.59 -6.58
CA SER A 197 10.41 -16.32 -7.45
C SER A 197 9.94 -15.52 -8.67
N SER A 198 10.64 -14.45 -9.04
CA SER A 198 10.36 -13.63 -10.23
C SER A 198 10.93 -14.23 -11.52
N GLY A 199 11.65 -15.35 -11.43
CA GLY A 199 12.33 -15.96 -12.60
C GLY A 199 13.69 -15.36 -12.92
N PHE A 200 14.07 -14.28 -12.24
CA PHE A 200 15.35 -13.61 -12.47
C PHE A 200 16.55 -14.36 -11.85
N PHE A 201 16.47 -14.70 -10.55
CA PHE A 201 17.56 -15.40 -9.86
C PHE A 201 17.56 -16.90 -10.10
N VAL A 202 16.37 -17.49 -10.21
CA VAL A 202 16.19 -18.92 -10.48
C VAL A 202 15.15 -19.03 -11.60
N PRO A 203 15.55 -19.50 -12.78
CA PRO A 203 14.61 -19.75 -13.86
C PRO A 203 13.53 -20.75 -13.42
N ARG A 204 12.30 -20.53 -13.89
CA ARG A 204 11.16 -21.41 -13.58
C ARG A 204 11.44 -22.87 -13.95
N ASP A 205 12.09 -23.08 -15.09
CA ASP A 205 12.37 -24.42 -15.61
C ASP A 205 13.42 -25.17 -14.78
N GLU A 206 14.31 -24.44 -14.12
CA GLU A 206 15.30 -24.97 -13.18
C GLU A 206 14.74 -25.18 -11.76
N THR A 207 13.55 -24.65 -11.48
CA THR A 207 12.89 -24.81 -10.17
C THR A 207 12.16 -26.15 -10.09
N GLU A 208 12.27 -26.83 -8.94
CA GLU A 208 11.55 -28.08 -8.67
C GLU A 208 10.03 -27.92 -8.83
N TRP A 209 9.39 -28.96 -9.37
CA TRP A 209 8.00 -28.89 -9.86
C TRP A 209 7.00 -28.40 -8.81
N TYR A 210 7.21 -28.74 -7.54
CA TYR A 210 6.32 -28.38 -6.43
C TYR A 210 6.54 -26.96 -5.89
N TYR A 211 7.56 -26.22 -6.34
CA TYR A 211 7.73 -24.78 -6.07
C TYR A 211 7.31 -23.90 -7.25
N ARG A 212 7.08 -24.49 -8.43
CA ARG A 212 6.72 -23.74 -9.65
C ARG A 212 5.40 -22.96 -9.52
N TRP A 213 4.50 -23.35 -8.63
CA TRP A 213 3.25 -22.63 -8.38
C TRP A 213 3.49 -21.19 -7.88
N ILE A 214 4.61 -20.94 -7.20
CA ILE A 214 4.95 -19.62 -6.65
C ILE A 214 5.10 -18.59 -7.78
N PHE A 215 5.65 -18.97 -8.94
CA PHE A 215 5.78 -18.08 -10.10
C PHE A 215 4.43 -17.62 -10.67
N TYR A 216 3.33 -18.34 -10.40
CA TYR A 216 2.00 -17.96 -10.89
C TYR A 216 1.21 -17.09 -9.90
N ILE A 217 1.63 -17.06 -8.64
CA ILE A 217 1.00 -16.23 -7.60
C ILE A 217 1.88 -15.02 -7.22
N ASN A 218 3.13 -15.01 -7.69
CA ASN A 218 4.02 -13.88 -7.54
C ASN A 218 3.46 -12.70 -8.31
N PRO A 219 3.28 -11.54 -7.67
CA PRO A 219 2.84 -10.35 -8.37
C PRO A 219 3.83 -9.85 -9.44
N ASN A 220 5.12 -10.21 -9.38
CA ASN A 220 6.16 -9.81 -10.36
C ASN A 220 6.49 -10.95 -11.33
#